data_AF-A0A8I7BII0-F1
#
_entry.id   AF-A0A8I7BII0-F1
#
_cell.length_a   1.000
_cell.length_b   1.000
_cell.length_c   1.000
_cell.angle_alpha   90.00
_cell.angle_beta   90.00
_cell.angle_gamma   90.00
#
_symmetry.space_group_name_H-M   'P 1'
#
loop_
_entity.id
_entity.type
_entity.pdbx_description
1 polymer ?
#
loop_
_entity_poly.entity_id
_entity_poly.type
_entity_poly.pdbx_seq_one_letter_code
_entity_poly.pdbx_strand_id
1 'polypeptide(L)' 'MICFNCSWPGHYVGNCVEAKKCFICSGNHNVNNCVAWAKLQPTAEYFGSAAVGLGFYHIDIPVSPESN' A
#
# COMPACT_ATOMS: atom_id res chain seq x y z
N MET A 1 9.68 -1.13 14.50
CA MET A 1 8.57 -0.27 14.04
C MET A 1 9.02 0.51 12.81
N ILE A 2 8.28 0.45 11.72
CA ILE A 2 8.52 1.22 10.49
C ILE A 2 7.41 2.26 10.34
N CYS A 3 7.76 3.49 9.97
CA CYS A 3 6.79 4.54 9.71
C CYS A 3 6.20 4.39 8.30
N PHE A 4 4.88 4.26 8.19
CA PHE A 4 4.18 4.15 6.89
C PHE A 4 4.18 5.44 6.05
N ASN A 5 4.70 6.55 6.57
CA ASN A 5 4.82 7.81 5.82
C ASN A 5 6.18 7.95 5.11
N CYS A 6 7.27 7.66 5.81
CA CYS A 6 8.64 7.89 5.33
C CYS A 6 9.48 6.61 5.20
N SER A 7 8.93 5.45 5.55
CA SER A 7 9.60 4.15 5.54
C SER A 7 10.82 4.03 6.45
N TRP A 8 11.09 5.03 7.29
CA TRP A 8 12.16 4.97 8.28
C TRP A 8 11.70 4.27 9.57
N PRO A 9 12.59 3.49 10.20
CA PRO A 9 12.28 2.87 11.47
C PRO A 9 12.30 3.87 12.64
N GLY A 10 11.82 3.44 13.81
CA GLY A 10 12.01 4.14 15.08
C GLY A 10 10.87 5.06 15.52
N HIS A 11 9.80 5.19 14.72
CA HIS A 11 8.65 6.00 15.10
C HIS A 11 7.33 5.53 14.44
N TYR A 12 6.21 5.88 15.06
CA TYR A 12 4.86 5.71 14.50
C TYR A 12 4.54 6.81 13.48
N VAL A 13 3.62 6.54 12.56
CA VAL A 13 3.13 7.52 11.57
C VAL A 13 2.55 8.80 12.19
N GLY A 14 2.04 8.72 13.42
CA GLY A 14 1.55 9.87 14.18
C GLY A 14 2.67 10.84 14.59
N ASN A 15 3.90 10.33 14.76
CA ASN A 15 5.06 11.09 15.25
C ASN A 15 6.07 11.40 14.13
N CYS A 16 5.70 11.18 12.86
CA CYS A 16 6.58 11.43 11.73
C CYS A 16 6.72 12.94 11.50
N VAL A 17 7.96 13.42 11.41
CA VAL A 17 8.29 14.83 11.14
C VAL A 17 8.20 15.21 9.66
N GLU A 18 8.22 14.21 8.78
CA GLU A 18 8.07 14.41 7.34
C GLU A 18 6.64 14.79 6.98
N ALA A 19 6.48 15.53 5.89
CA ALA A 19 5.16 15.82 5.33
C ALA A 19 4.39 14.51 5.08
N LYS A 20 3.10 14.48 5.43
CA LYS A 20 2.26 13.30 5.23
C LYS A 20 2.04 13.06 3.73
N LYS A 21 2.35 11.85 3.30
CA LYS A 21 2.17 11.36 1.94
C LYS A 21 1.06 10.32 1.92
N CYS A 22 0.37 10.26 0.80
CA CYS A 22 -0.62 9.23 0.53
C CYS A 22 0.09 7.88 0.49
N PHE A 23 -0.34 6.96 1.34
CA PHE A 23 0.23 5.62 1.44
C PHE A 23 0.12 4.80 0.14
N ILE A 24 -0.83 5.14 -0.74
CA ILE A 24 -1.10 4.40 -1.98
C ILE A 24 -0.21 4.87 -3.13
N CYS A 25 -0.07 6.18 -3.32
CA CYS A 25 0.61 6.74 -4.50
C CYS A 25 1.75 7.71 -4.14
N SER A 26 2.09 7.86 -2.86
CA SER A 26 3.10 8.79 -2.35
C SER A 26 2.82 10.28 -2.64
N GLY A 27 1.61 10.64 -3.06
CA GLY A 27 1.20 12.01 -3.34
C GLY A 27 0.85 12.84 -2.10
N ASN A 28 0.76 14.17 -2.24
CA ASN A 28 0.38 15.08 -1.15
C ASN A 28 -1.15 15.19 -1.01
N HIS A 29 -1.81 14.15 -0.50
CA HIS A 29 -3.23 14.13 -0.19
C HIS A 29 -3.55 13.07 0.86
N ASN A 30 -4.71 13.21 1.53
CA ASN A 30 -5.25 12.16 2.38
C ASN A 30 -5.66 10.95 1.52
N VAL A 31 -5.45 9.72 2.03
CA VAL A 31 -5.77 8.46 1.32
C VAL A 31 -7.22 8.40 0.80
N ASN A 32 -8.18 8.99 1.53
CA ASN A 32 -9.58 9.04 1.13
C ASN A 32 -9.83 9.87 -0.14
N ASN A 33 -8.87 10.73 -0.52
CA ASN A 33 -8.91 11.56 -1.72
C ASN A 33 -8.01 11.01 -2.85
N CYS A 34 -7.49 9.78 -2.70
CA CYS A 34 -6.56 9.23 -3.67
C CYS A 34 -7.27 8.75 -4.94
N VAL A 35 -7.01 9.41 -6.07
CA VAL A 35 -7.55 9.00 -7.39
C VAL A 35 -7.06 7.59 -7.78
N ALA A 36 -5.85 7.21 -7.36
CA ALA A 36 -5.33 5.86 -7.61
C ALA A 36 -6.11 4.80 -6.82
N TRP A 37 -6.61 5.13 -5.62
CA TRP A 37 -7.47 4.23 -4.84
C TRP A 37 -8.81 3.97 -5.51
N ALA A 38 -9.36 4.97 -6.19
CA ALA A 38 -10.62 4.84 -6.93
C ALA A 38 -10.50 3.99 -8.21
N LYS A 39 -9.28 3.66 -8.66
CA LYS A 39 -9.09 2.76 -9.81
C LYS A 39 -9.36 1.33 -9.36
N LEU A 40 -10.06 0.57 -10.20
CA LEU A 40 -10.15 -0.89 -10.10
C LEU A 40 -8.73 -1.44 -10.01
N GLN A 41 -8.35 -1.86 -8.80
CA GLN A 41 -7.10 -2.58 -8.60
C GLN A 41 -7.35 -4.01 -9.07
N PRO A 42 -6.46 -4.61 -9.88
CA PRO A 42 -6.45 -6.06 -10.02
C PRO A 42 -6.42 -6.61 -8.59
N THR A 43 -7.40 -7.45 -8.26
CA THR A 43 -7.78 -7.80 -6.87
C THR A 43 -6.54 -8.10 -6.05
N ALA A 44 -6.06 -7.09 -5.31
CA ALA A 44 -4.96 -7.27 -4.39
C ALA A 44 -5.57 -7.95 -3.18
N GLU A 45 -5.51 -9.28 -3.16
CA GLU A 45 -6.00 -10.09 -2.04
C GLU A 45 -5.37 -9.62 -0.71
N TYR A 46 -4.14 -9.12 -0.76
CA TYR A 46 -3.43 -8.58 0.40
C TYR A 46 -2.59 -7.35 0.04
N PHE A 47 -2.67 -6.30 0.88
CA PHE A 47 -1.77 -5.15 0.84
C PHE A 47 -0.95 -5.11 2.14
N GLY A 48 0.35 -4.84 2.05
CA GLY A 48 1.22 -4.83 3.22
C GLY A 48 2.58 -4.19 2.98
N SER A 49 3.36 -4.09 4.05
CA SER A 49 4.77 -3.70 3.99
C SER A 49 5.63 -4.93 4.30
N ALA A 50 6.68 -5.16 3.52
CA ALA A 50 7.62 -6.25 3.77
C ALA A 50 8.79 -5.76 4.63
N ALA A 51 9.38 -6.68 5.42
CA ALA A 51 10.64 -6.38 6.10
C ALA A 51 11.78 -6.17 5.09
N VAL A 52 12.87 -5.52 5.51
CA VAL A 52 14.05 -5.31 4.66
C VAL A 52 14.57 -6.66 4.13
N GLY A 53 14.74 -6.75 2.81
CA GLY A 53 15.16 -7.99 2.14
C GLY A 53 14.01 -8.94 1.77
N LEU A 54 12.77 -8.63 2.14
CA LEU A 54 11.57 -9.34 1.71
C LEU A 54 10.78 -8.48 0.70
N GLY A 55 10.03 -9.14 -0.18
CA GLY A 55 9.18 -8.49 -1.18
C GLY A 55 7.90 -9.27 -1.42
N PHE A 56 7.00 -8.70 -2.20
CA PHE A 56 5.78 -9.37 -2.65
C PHE A 56 5.96 -9.77 -4.11
N TYR A 57 5.50 -10.97 -4.46
CA TYR A 57 5.41 -11.39 -5.85
C TYR A 57 3.93 -11.48 -6.24
N HIS A 58 3.57 -10.94 -7.40
CA HIS A 58 2.23 -11.10 -7.93
C HIS A 58 2.08 -12.50 -8.52
N ILE A 59 1.15 -13.29 -8.00
CA ILE A 59 0.79 -14.58 -8.59
C ILE A 59 -0.48 -14.34 -9.40
N ASP A 60 -0.38 -14.46 -10.72
CA ASP A 60 -1.55 -14.46 -11.59
C ASP A 60 -2.42 -15.67 -11.25
N ILE A 61 -3.57 -15.42 -10.64
CA ILE A 61 -4.59 -16.45 -10.44
C ILE A 61 -5.40 -16.51 -11.74
N PRO A 62 -5.40 -17.64 -12.48
CA PRO A 62 -6.27 -17.78 -13.62
C PRO A 62 -7.71 -17.64 -13.15
N VAL A 63 -8.47 -16.75 -13.78
CA VAL A 63 -9.91 -16.64 -13.55
C VAL A 63 -10.53 -18.00 -13.84
N SER A 64 -11.03 -18.67 -12.79
CA SER A 64 -11.83 -19.87 -13.00
C SER A 64 -13.08 -19.42 -13.73
N PRO A 65 -13.46 -20.02 -14.88
CA PRO A 65 -14.78 -19.79 -15.42
C PRO A 65 -15.76 -20.17 -14.31
N GLU A 66 -16.57 -19.21 -13.90
CA GLU A 66 -17.63 -19.40 -12.95
C GLU A 66 -18.34 -20.74 -13.17
N SER A 67 -18.32 -21.62 -12.16
CA SER A 67 -19.25 -22.75 -12.14
C SER A 67 -20.65 -22.17 -11.94
N ASN A 68 -21.37 -22.05 -13.06
CA ASN A 68 -22.78 -21.67 -13.19
C ASN A 68 -23.70 -22.34 -12.17
#